data_AF-A0A412CDE8-F1
#
_entry.id   AF-A0A412CDE8-F1
#
_cell.length_a   1.000
_cell.length_b   1.000
_cell.length_c   1.000
_cell.angle_alpha   90.00
_cell.angle_beta   90.00
_cell.angle_gamma   90.00
#
_symmetry.space_group_name_H-M   'P 1'
#
loop_
_entity.id
_entity.type
_entity.pdbx_description
1 polymer ?
#
loop_
_entity_poly.entity_id
_entity_poly.type
_entity_poly.pdbx_seq_one_letter_code
_entity_poly.pdbx_strand_id
1 'polypeptide(L)'
;MINDFSPEILDLNTIDEARQAMQDIHCTDAGIKIMQDKALFKVIKLYNVNSKAANILKQTFLSKGGEVAISRHCADLSKETSDVIIMATIYQYKRAIPVLKMQPWKLKQIAEILTTMIKEV
;
A
#
# COMPACT_ATOMS: atom_id res chain seq x y z
N MET A 1 5.60 23.16 31.40
CA MET A 1 4.74 21.98 31.14
C MET A 1 5.54 20.76 31.52
N ILE A 2 5.09 20.01 32.51
CA ILE A 2 5.57 18.63 32.74
C ILE A 2 4.88 17.84 31.64
N ASN A 3 5.62 17.26 30.70
CA ASN A 3 5.01 16.37 29.74
C ASN A 3 4.83 15.01 30.41
N ASP A 4 3.59 14.50 30.42
CA ASP A 4 3.27 13.17 30.93
C ASP A 4 3.86 12.03 30.05
N PHE A 5 4.46 12.36 28.90
CA PHE A 5 5.11 11.42 27.98
C PHE A 5 6.13 12.10 27.04
N SER A 6 7.01 11.29 26.44
CA SER A 6 8.02 11.73 25.45
C SER A 6 7.74 11.13 24.07
N PRO A 7 7.74 11.93 22.98
CA PRO A 7 7.53 11.43 21.62
C PRO A 7 8.85 11.01 20.94
N GLU A 8 8.74 10.01 20.05
CA GLU A 8 9.79 9.59 19.12
C GLU A 8 9.15 9.24 17.76
N ILE A 9 9.87 9.53 16.66
CA ILE A 9 9.49 9.06 15.32
C ILE A 9 10.30 7.80 15.02
N LEU A 10 9.62 6.72 14.63
CA LEU A 10 10.26 5.47 14.21
C LEU A 10 10.29 5.37 12.68
N ASP A 11 11.49 5.33 12.11
CA ASP A 11 11.71 5.11 10.68
C ASP A 11 11.85 3.61 10.38
N LEU A 12 10.70 2.92 10.28
CA LEU A 12 10.62 1.49 10.05
C LEU A 12 10.62 1.16 8.55
N ASN A 13 11.58 0.37 8.11
CA ASN A 13 11.80 0.03 6.71
C ASN A 13 11.54 -1.44 6.38
N THR A 14 11.61 -2.33 7.37
CA THR A 14 11.40 -3.79 7.23
C THR A 14 10.37 -4.35 8.21
N ILE A 15 9.81 -5.53 7.91
CA ILE A 15 8.84 -6.19 8.81
C ILE A 15 9.51 -6.57 10.14
N ASP A 16 10.79 -6.93 10.10
CA ASP A 16 11.53 -7.33 11.30
C ASP A 16 11.80 -6.14 12.22
N GLU A 17 12.11 -4.96 11.69
CA GLU A 17 12.20 -3.72 12.48
C GLU A 17 10.85 -3.36 13.12
N ALA A 18 9.76 -3.43 12.36
CA ALA A 18 8.42 -3.18 12.90
C ALA A 18 8.02 -4.19 13.99
N ARG A 19 8.43 -5.45 13.82
CA ARG A 19 8.21 -6.50 14.82
C ARG A 19 9.00 -6.20 16.09
N GLN A 20 10.30 -5.92 15.96
CA GLN A 20 11.19 -5.66 17.08
C GLN A 20 10.72 -4.46 17.89
N ALA A 21 10.37 -3.34 17.24
CA ALA A 21 9.86 -2.15 17.91
C ALA A 21 8.61 -2.42 18.76
N MET A 22 7.72 -3.33 18.30
CA MET A 22 6.55 -3.73 19.08
C MET A 22 6.90 -4.71 20.21
N GLN A 23 7.90 -5.58 20.02
CA GLN A 23 8.41 -6.49 21.05
C GLN A 23 9.09 -5.74 22.20
N ASP A 24 9.82 -4.67 21.88
CA ASP A 24 10.53 -3.83 22.85
C ASP A 24 9.58 -3.15 23.85
N ILE A 25 8.34 -2.91 23.43
CA ILE A 25 7.25 -2.39 24.29
C ILE A 25 6.31 -3.50 24.81
N HIS A 26 6.71 -4.75 24.69
CA HIS A 26 6.00 -5.93 25.20
C HIS A 26 4.58 -6.15 24.61
N CYS A 27 4.36 -5.80 23.34
CA CYS A 27 3.15 -6.23 22.63
C CYS A 27 3.08 -7.76 22.54
N THR A 28 1.86 -8.33 22.57
CA THR A 28 1.67 -9.77 22.40
C THR A 28 2.00 -10.22 20.98
N ASP A 29 2.53 -11.43 20.81
CA ASP A 29 2.86 -12.00 19.49
C ASP A 29 1.65 -12.00 18.53
N ALA A 30 0.46 -12.28 19.06
CA ALA A 30 -0.79 -12.24 18.29
C ALA A 30 -1.09 -10.82 17.79
N GLY A 31 -0.94 -9.81 18.65
CA GLY A 31 -1.12 -8.40 18.27
C GLY A 31 -0.11 -7.95 17.22
N ILE A 32 1.15 -8.30 17.42
CA ILE A 32 2.25 -8.00 16.49
C ILE A 32 1.96 -8.58 15.10
N LYS A 33 1.55 -9.86 15.03
CA LYS A 33 1.22 -10.51 13.75
C LYS A 33 0.10 -9.80 12.98
N ILE A 34 -0.85 -9.18 13.68
CA ILE A 34 -1.95 -8.41 13.08
C ILE A 34 -1.49 -7.02 12.60
N MET A 35 -0.47 -6.43 13.26
CA MET A 35 -0.10 -5.02 13.09
C MET A 35 1.19 -4.79 12.31
N GLN A 36 2.14 -5.74 12.27
CA GLN A 36 3.45 -5.55 11.64
C GLN A 36 3.36 -5.02 10.19
N ASP A 37 2.40 -5.52 9.41
CA ASP A 37 2.19 -5.09 8.02
C ASP A 37 1.64 -3.66 7.89
N LYS A 38 1.07 -3.09 8.96
CA LYS A 38 0.50 -1.73 8.96
C LYS A 38 1.58 -0.68 9.20
N ALA A 39 2.72 -1.05 9.76
CA ALA A 39 3.82 -0.14 10.07
C ALA A 39 4.67 0.22 8.83
N LEU A 40 4.64 -0.62 7.79
CA LEU A 40 5.44 -0.39 6.58
C LEU A 40 4.63 0.26 5.48
N PHE A 41 5.06 1.45 5.09
CA PHE A 41 4.49 2.23 4.00
C PHE A 41 5.39 2.17 2.77
N LYS A 42 4.83 1.84 1.60
CA LYS A 42 5.58 1.80 0.33
C LYS A 42 4.85 2.55 -0.77
N VAL A 43 5.64 3.32 -1.50
CA VAL A 43 5.21 4.09 -2.66
C VAL A 43 5.68 3.38 -3.93
N ILE A 44 4.75 2.94 -4.77
CA ILE A 44 5.05 2.20 -6.00
C ILE A 44 4.52 2.97 -7.20
N LYS A 45 5.40 3.34 -8.13
CA LYS A 45 5.02 3.93 -9.40
C LYS A 45 4.89 2.85 -10.47
N LEU A 46 3.76 2.86 -11.18
CA LEU A 46 3.54 2.02 -12.36
C LEU A 46 3.48 2.92 -13.60
N TYR A 47 4.06 2.43 -14.70
CA TYR A 47 4.11 3.16 -15.96
C TYR A 47 3.10 2.61 -16.96
N ASN A 48 2.55 3.49 -17.81
CA ASN A 48 1.69 3.11 -18.93
C ASN A 48 0.48 2.23 -18.56
N VAL A 49 -0.14 2.47 -17.40
CA VAL A 49 -1.34 1.77 -16.94
C VAL A 49 -2.55 2.24 -17.73
N ASN A 50 -3.41 1.31 -18.18
CA ASN A 50 -4.66 1.66 -18.84
C ASN A 50 -5.51 2.60 -17.96
N SER A 51 -6.04 3.68 -18.52
CA SER A 51 -6.77 4.71 -17.76
C SER A 51 -8.00 4.18 -17.01
N LYS A 52 -8.71 3.18 -17.54
CA LYS A 52 -9.82 2.54 -16.82
C LYS A 52 -9.31 1.68 -15.66
N ALA A 53 -8.20 0.97 -15.86
CA ALA A 53 -7.52 0.22 -14.81
C ALA A 53 -6.99 1.14 -13.69
N ALA A 54 -6.45 2.32 -14.04
CA ALA A 54 -5.98 3.32 -13.09
C ALA A 54 -7.10 3.82 -12.16
N ASN A 55 -8.31 4.03 -12.69
CA ASN A 55 -9.47 4.39 -11.87
C ASN A 55 -9.89 3.26 -10.92
N ILE A 56 -9.90 2.00 -11.38
CA ILE A 56 -10.16 0.85 -10.51
C ILE A 56 -9.08 0.74 -9.42
N LEU A 57 -7.79 0.94 -9.75
CA LEU A 57 -6.72 0.94 -8.76
C LEU A 57 -7.01 1.99 -7.69
N LYS A 58 -7.29 3.23 -8.09
CA LYS A 58 -7.63 4.31 -7.17
C LYS A 58 -8.80 3.94 -6.27
N GLN A 59 -9.93 3.51 -6.83
CA GLN A 59 -11.10 3.12 -6.06
C GLN A 59 -10.81 1.94 -5.10
N THR A 60 -10.05 0.95 -5.57
CA THR A 60 -9.70 -0.23 -4.78
C THR A 60 -8.85 0.16 -3.58
N PHE A 61 -7.77 0.92 -3.78
CA PHE A 61 -6.89 1.34 -2.68
C PHE A 61 -7.58 2.33 -1.74
N LEU A 62 -8.37 3.28 -2.25
CA LEU A 62 -9.20 4.17 -1.42
C LEU A 62 -10.10 3.36 -0.48
N SER A 63 -10.75 2.30 -0.98
CA SER A 63 -11.60 1.42 -0.16
C SER A 63 -10.84 0.65 0.94
N LYS A 64 -9.51 0.59 0.87
CA LYS A 64 -8.65 -0.05 1.88
C LYS A 64 -7.93 0.97 2.76
N GLY A 65 -8.17 2.26 2.56
CA GLY A 65 -7.52 3.36 3.27
C GLY A 65 -6.14 3.74 2.74
N GLY A 66 -5.76 3.25 1.56
CA GLY A 66 -4.58 3.71 0.81
C GLY A 66 -4.98 4.75 -0.25
N GLU A 67 -4.02 5.18 -1.08
CA GLU A 67 -4.26 6.15 -2.15
C GLU A 67 -3.54 5.75 -3.45
N VAL A 68 -4.11 6.16 -4.58
CA VAL A 68 -3.44 6.13 -5.88
C VAL A 68 -3.57 7.49 -6.55
N ALA A 69 -2.44 8.15 -6.74
CA ALA A 69 -2.37 9.32 -7.60
C ALA A 69 -2.49 8.86 -9.06
N ILE A 70 -3.47 9.42 -9.76
CA ILE A 70 -3.70 9.21 -11.19
C ILE A 70 -3.65 10.56 -11.90
N SER A 71 -3.28 10.57 -13.18
CA SER A 71 -3.32 11.81 -13.95
C SER A 71 -4.76 12.25 -14.23
N ARG A 72 -4.95 13.55 -14.54
CA ARG A 72 -6.24 14.07 -15.03
C ARG A 72 -6.76 13.29 -16.24
N HIS A 73 -5.86 12.82 -17.11
CA HIS A 73 -6.20 12.04 -18.30
C HIS A 73 -6.85 10.69 -17.99
N CYS A 74 -6.59 10.13 -16.81
CA CYS A 74 -7.33 8.95 -16.36
C CYS A 74 -8.74 9.33 -15.90
N ALA A 75 -8.92 10.49 -15.28
CA ALA A 75 -10.22 10.93 -14.77
C ALA A 75 -11.20 11.31 -15.90
N ASP A 76 -10.72 12.00 -16.93
CA ASP A 76 -11.53 12.38 -18.10
C ASP A 76 -11.44 11.37 -19.27
N LEU A 77 -10.64 10.31 -19.10
CA LEU A 77 -10.36 9.27 -20.09
C LEU A 77 -9.81 9.82 -21.42
N SER A 78 -9.16 11.00 -21.41
CA SER A 78 -8.62 11.62 -22.63
C SER A 78 -7.40 10.90 -23.21
N LYS A 79 -6.75 10.00 -22.45
CA LYS A 79 -5.65 9.15 -22.91
C LYS A 79 -5.92 7.70 -22.55
N GLU A 80 -5.48 6.79 -23.40
CA GLU A 80 -5.65 5.35 -23.18
C GLU A 80 -4.83 4.84 -21.99
N THR A 81 -3.63 5.38 -21.79
CA THR A 81 -2.71 4.99 -20.73
C THR A 81 -2.12 6.19 -19.97
N SER A 82 -1.70 5.97 -18.73
CA SER A 82 -0.97 6.93 -17.91
C SER A 82 -0.16 6.25 -16.81
N ASP A 83 0.78 6.99 -16.24
CA ASP A 83 1.48 6.56 -15.03
C ASP A 83 0.57 6.74 -13.81
N VAL A 84 0.76 5.89 -12.79
CA VAL A 84 0.08 6.00 -11.50
C VAL A 84 1.07 5.81 -10.35
N ILE A 85 0.81 6.43 -9.21
CA ILE A 85 1.60 6.28 -8.00
C ILE A 85 0.71 5.75 -6.88
N ILE A 86 0.99 4.55 -6.40
CA ILE A 86 0.28 3.90 -5.30
C ILE A 86 1.02 4.20 -4.01
N MET A 87 0.27 4.59 -2.98
CA MET A 87 0.75 5.00 -1.66
C MET A 87 -0.07 4.25 -0.60
N ALA A 88 0.52 3.22 -0.01
CA ALA A 88 -0.20 2.33 0.88
C ALA A 88 0.73 1.57 1.82
N THR A 89 0.18 1.06 2.92
CA THR A 89 0.88 0.12 3.79
C THR A 89 0.88 -1.29 3.19
N ILE A 90 1.84 -2.14 3.60
CA ILE A 90 1.89 -3.55 3.18
C ILE A 90 0.56 -4.26 3.48
N TYR A 91 -0.06 -3.95 4.62
CA TYR A 91 -1.39 -4.44 4.98
C TYR A 91 -2.46 -4.07 3.94
N GLN A 92 -2.45 -2.83 3.46
CA GLN A 92 -3.41 -2.35 2.46
C GLN A 92 -3.15 -2.98 1.08
N TYR A 93 -1.89 -3.12 0.67
CA TYR A 93 -1.54 -3.86 -0.55
C TYR A 93 -2.07 -5.30 -0.51
N LYS A 94 -1.81 -6.03 0.59
CA LYS A 94 -2.29 -7.41 0.80
C LYS A 94 -3.81 -7.52 0.69
N ARG A 95 -4.56 -6.48 1.07
CA ARG A 95 -6.03 -6.44 0.94
C ARG A 95 -6.53 -5.97 -0.43
N ALA A 96 -5.76 -5.16 -1.15
CA ALA A 96 -6.11 -4.69 -2.48
C ALA A 96 -5.87 -5.76 -3.55
N ILE A 97 -4.75 -6.49 -3.47
CA ILE A 97 -4.29 -7.48 -4.47
C ILE A 97 -5.38 -8.52 -4.84
N PRO A 98 -6.07 -9.17 -3.89
CA PRO A 98 -7.11 -10.14 -4.22
C PRO A 98 -8.27 -9.53 -5.02
N VAL A 99 -8.63 -8.27 -4.73
CA VAL A 99 -9.67 -7.54 -5.47
C VAL A 99 -9.20 -7.28 -6.89
N LEU A 100 -7.98 -6.76 -7.06
CA LEU A 100 -7.41 -6.45 -8.38
C LEU A 100 -7.30 -7.67 -9.30
N LYS A 101 -7.04 -8.86 -8.74
CA LYS A 101 -6.97 -10.13 -9.50
C LYS A 101 -8.29 -10.49 -10.21
N MET A 102 -9.41 -9.99 -9.71
CA MET A 102 -10.75 -10.25 -10.27
C MET A 102 -11.19 -9.17 -11.28
N GLN A 103 -10.40 -8.11 -11.46
CA GLN A 103 -10.78 -6.96 -12.26
C GLN A 103 -10.26 -7.06 -13.71
N PRO A 104 -10.93 -6.39 -14.67
CA PRO A 104 -10.53 -6.39 -16.07
C PRO A 104 -9.24 -5.57 -16.32
N TRP A 105 -8.91 -5.36 -17.61
CA TRP A 105 -7.84 -4.45 -18.05
C TRP A 105 -6.45 -4.76 -17.49
N LYS A 106 -6.10 -6.06 -17.46
CA LYS A 106 -4.78 -6.57 -17.01
C LYS A 106 -4.46 -6.28 -15.54
N LEU A 107 -5.45 -5.92 -14.71
CA LEU A 107 -5.22 -5.70 -13.27
C LEU A 107 -4.75 -6.95 -12.54
N LYS A 108 -5.06 -8.15 -13.03
CA LYS A 108 -4.46 -9.39 -12.56
C LYS A 108 -2.92 -9.39 -12.66
N GLN A 109 -2.36 -8.93 -13.78
CA GLN A 109 -0.91 -8.85 -13.99
C GLN A 109 -0.28 -7.81 -13.06
N ILE A 110 -0.94 -6.65 -12.91
CA ILE A 110 -0.50 -5.62 -11.94
C ILE A 110 -0.51 -6.19 -10.52
N ALA A 111 -1.56 -6.93 -10.13
CA ALA A 111 -1.67 -7.53 -8.81
C ALA A 111 -0.55 -8.56 -8.54
N GLU A 112 -0.15 -9.32 -9.55
CA GLU A 112 0.99 -10.26 -9.47
C GLU A 112 2.32 -9.51 -9.28
N ILE A 113 2.56 -8.45 -10.04
CA ILE A 113 3.76 -7.60 -9.88
C ILE A 113 3.81 -6.98 -8.49
N LEU A 114 2.71 -6.40 -8.02
CA LEU A 114 2.61 -5.83 -6.67
C LEU A 114 2.86 -6.90 -5.60
N THR A 115 2.39 -8.13 -5.80
CA THR A 115 2.65 -9.25 -4.87
C THR A 115 4.14 -9.54 -4.73
N THR A 116 4.89 -9.47 -5.82
CA THR A 116 6.35 -9.68 -5.79
C THR A 116 7.04 -8.51 -5.09
N MET A 117 6.72 -7.27 -5.47
CA MET A 117 7.35 -6.06 -4.91
C MET A 117 7.17 -5.95 -3.39
N ILE A 118 5.99 -6.30 -2.85
CA ILE A 118 5.75 -6.18 -1.39
C ILE A 118 6.34 -7.34 -0.56
N LYS A 119 6.89 -8.37 -1.20
CA LYS A 119 7.61 -9.45 -0.49
C LYS A 119 9.07 -9.10 -0.21
N GLU A 120 9.63 -8.17 -0.98
CA GLU A 120 11.02 -7.73 -0.87
C GLU A 120 11.20 -6.65 0.21
N VAL A 121 10.26 -6.59 1.16
CA VAL A 121 10.09 -5.53 2.16
C VAL A 121 10.12 -6.10 3.57
#